data_AF-A0A9X9WFH7-F1
#
_entry.id   AF-A0A9X9WFH7-F1
#
_cell.length_a   1.000
_cell.length_b   1.000
_cell.length_c   1.000
_cell.angle_alpha   90.00
_cell.angle_beta   90.00
_cell.angle_gamma   90.00
#
_symmetry.space_group_name_H-M   'P 1'
#
loop_
_entity.id
_entity.type
_entity.pdbx_description
1 polymer ?
#
loop_
_entity_poly.entity_id
_entity_poly.type
_entity_poly.pdbx_seq_one_letter_code
_entity_poly.pdbx_strand_id
1 'polypeptide(L)'
;MTAPRHLAITMGDPAGIGPEIIVKACTALAPRIAEGALRLLVIGSGPALERARALVGGTPIPEVTEDGDWPALAFLQAGPEGAPILPGMLTEDGGRLAYLAVERGVRLAQAGRIGAIVTAPLNKEALNKAGYHYAGHTEMLAELTGVKGSVMLLAHGNMRVSHVTTHCALEDVPKRVTPQRIRLVLDLTHQALRDLGIERPHIAVAALNPHAGEGGLFGRQDIDVVAPTIEKAVADGMHVTGPVPGDTVFVKLRAGQFDAVVAMYHDQGHIPVKLLGFHVDPTTGKWDALSGVNITLGLPVIRTSVDHGTAFDIAGKGIASERSLIEAIEYAEALAAHRTQA
;
A
#
# COMPACT_ATOMS: atom_id res chain seq x y z
N MET A 1 17.59 15.08 -16.89
CA MET A 1 16.90 14.38 -15.79
C MET A 1 17.72 13.14 -15.47
N THR A 2 18.06 12.90 -14.20
CA THR A 2 18.70 11.65 -13.77
C THR A 2 17.75 10.49 -14.03
N ALA A 3 18.27 9.32 -14.45
CA ALA A 3 17.43 8.14 -14.64
C ALA A 3 16.61 7.85 -13.35
N PRO A 4 15.36 7.38 -13.47
CA PRO A 4 14.56 7.02 -12.30
C PRO A 4 15.28 5.93 -11.51
N ARG A 5 15.10 5.92 -10.18
CA ARG A 5 15.63 4.83 -9.35
C ARG A 5 14.76 3.59 -9.50
N HIS A 6 15.32 2.41 -9.24
CA HIS A 6 14.53 1.19 -9.18
C HIS A 6 13.46 1.27 -8.09
N LEU A 7 12.29 0.73 -8.38
CA LEU A 7 11.27 0.40 -7.38
C LEU A 7 11.42 -1.09 -7.07
N ALA A 8 11.60 -1.45 -5.80
CA ALA A 8 11.73 -2.86 -5.43
C ALA A 8 10.35 -3.49 -5.23
N ILE A 9 10.04 -4.54 -5.98
CA ILE A 9 8.84 -5.34 -5.79
C ILE A 9 9.18 -6.55 -4.93
N THR A 10 8.69 -6.60 -3.70
CA THR A 10 8.87 -7.78 -2.83
C THR A 10 7.80 -8.81 -3.16
N MET A 11 8.21 -10.03 -3.50
CA MET A 11 7.34 -11.09 -4.03
C MET A 11 6.23 -11.53 -3.07
N GLY A 12 6.38 -11.24 -1.77
CA GLY A 12 5.49 -11.76 -0.75
C GLY A 12 5.69 -13.26 -0.59
N ASP A 13 4.62 -14.00 -0.33
CA ASP A 13 4.71 -15.46 -0.21
C ASP A 13 4.87 -16.12 -1.59
N PRO A 14 5.98 -16.84 -1.87
CA PRO A 14 6.19 -17.52 -3.15
C PRO A 14 5.17 -18.60 -3.48
N ALA A 15 4.43 -19.12 -2.49
CA ALA A 15 3.32 -20.05 -2.69
C ALA A 15 2.01 -19.34 -3.09
N GLY A 16 1.93 -18.01 -2.97
CA GLY A 16 0.75 -17.22 -3.32
C GLY A 16 0.71 -16.81 -4.80
N ILE A 17 -0.17 -15.86 -5.10
CA ILE A 17 -0.29 -15.25 -6.44
C ILE A 17 0.80 -14.22 -6.77
N GLY A 18 1.59 -13.81 -5.78
CA GLY A 18 2.64 -12.78 -5.94
C GLY A 18 3.54 -12.99 -7.16
N PRO A 19 4.14 -14.17 -7.34
CA PRO A 19 4.95 -14.48 -8.53
C PRO A 19 4.21 -14.25 -9.86
N GLU A 20 2.95 -14.70 -9.94
CA GLU A 20 2.13 -14.61 -11.16
C GLU A 20 1.82 -13.16 -11.55
N ILE A 21 1.36 -12.36 -10.57
CA ILE A 21 1.00 -10.96 -10.82
C ILE A 21 2.22 -10.11 -11.13
N ILE A 22 3.40 -10.45 -10.59
CA ILE A 22 4.66 -9.75 -10.88
C ILE A 22 5.06 -9.95 -12.35
N VAL A 23 5.02 -11.19 -12.85
CA VAL A 23 5.35 -11.48 -14.25
C VAL A 23 4.39 -10.75 -15.19
N LYS A 24 3.08 -10.82 -14.91
CA LYS A 24 2.06 -10.12 -15.69
C LYS A 24 2.27 -8.60 -15.68
N ALA A 25 2.52 -8.00 -14.51
CA ALA A 25 2.79 -6.56 -14.38
C ALA A 25 4.05 -6.14 -15.16
N CYS A 26 5.15 -6.90 -15.04
CA CYS A 26 6.38 -6.61 -15.79
C CYS A 26 6.17 -6.71 -17.31
N THR A 27 5.35 -7.66 -17.76
CA THR A 27 5.01 -7.82 -19.17
C THR A 27 4.15 -6.66 -19.68
N ALA A 28 3.13 -6.26 -18.92
CA ALA A 28 2.27 -5.12 -19.25
C ALA A 28 3.06 -3.79 -19.29
N LEU A 29 4.04 -3.63 -18.40
CA LEU A 29 4.88 -2.43 -18.29
C LEU A 29 6.16 -2.49 -19.16
N ALA A 30 6.33 -3.53 -19.96
CA ALA A 30 7.55 -3.75 -20.76
C ALA A 30 7.95 -2.56 -21.65
N PRO A 31 7.04 -1.83 -22.33
CA PRO A 31 7.42 -0.66 -23.11
C PRO A 31 8.12 0.43 -22.27
N ARG A 32 7.55 0.75 -21.09
CA ARG A 32 8.10 1.76 -20.18
C ARG A 32 9.45 1.34 -19.60
N ILE A 33 9.62 0.05 -19.34
CA ILE A 33 10.88 -0.54 -18.87
C ILE A 33 11.95 -0.46 -19.97
N ALA A 34 11.60 -0.81 -21.21
CA ALA A 34 12.52 -0.81 -22.34
C ALA A 34 13.00 0.60 -22.69
N GLU A 35 12.15 1.61 -22.54
CA GLU A 35 12.47 3.03 -22.73
C GLU A 35 13.30 3.62 -21.55
N GLY A 36 13.48 2.86 -20.46
CA GLY A 36 14.15 3.33 -19.25
C GLY A 36 13.34 4.32 -18.41
N ALA A 37 12.07 4.52 -18.74
CA ALA A 37 11.14 5.38 -18.00
C ALA A 37 10.71 4.74 -16.67
N LEU A 38 10.74 3.42 -16.57
CA LEU A 38 10.46 2.66 -15.35
C LEU A 38 11.60 1.68 -15.06
N ARG A 39 12.01 1.56 -13.80
CA ARG A 39 12.99 0.58 -13.35
C ARG A 39 12.45 -0.25 -12.19
N LEU A 40 12.50 -1.58 -12.32
CA LEU A 40 11.94 -2.52 -11.36
C LEU A 40 13.01 -3.52 -10.91
N LEU A 41 13.04 -3.78 -9.60
CA LEU A 41 13.84 -4.84 -8.98
C LEU A 41 12.89 -5.79 -8.26
N VAL A 42 12.71 -7.01 -8.76
CA VAL A 42 11.92 -8.04 -8.08
C VAL A 42 12.80 -8.72 -7.02
N ILE A 43 12.33 -8.80 -5.78
CA ILE A 43 13.03 -9.49 -4.68
C ILE A 43 12.17 -10.67 -4.21
N GLY A 44 12.67 -11.91 -4.31
CA GLY A 44 11.86 -13.09 -3.98
C GLY A 44 12.54 -14.44 -4.26
N SER A 45 11.72 -15.45 -4.61
CA SER A 45 12.18 -16.79 -5.02
C SER A 45 12.29 -16.90 -6.53
N GLY A 46 13.50 -17.19 -7.03
CA GLY A 46 13.79 -17.42 -8.44
C GLY A 46 13.02 -18.62 -9.00
N PRO A 47 13.01 -19.79 -8.32
CA PRO A 47 12.18 -20.92 -8.72
C PRO A 47 10.69 -20.57 -8.86
N ALA A 48 10.13 -19.78 -7.94
CA ALA A 48 8.73 -19.35 -8.03
C ALA A 48 8.48 -18.38 -9.20
N LEU A 49 9.41 -17.44 -9.44
CA LEU A 49 9.33 -16.50 -10.54
C LEU A 49 9.38 -17.19 -11.90
N GLU A 50 10.30 -18.15 -12.08
CA GLU A 50 10.41 -18.92 -13.32
C GLU A 50 9.19 -19.83 -13.55
N ARG A 51 8.64 -20.46 -12.51
CA ARG A 51 7.38 -21.21 -12.61
C ARG A 51 6.23 -20.30 -13.07
N ALA A 52 6.12 -19.10 -12.49
CA ALA A 52 5.11 -18.14 -12.89
C ALA A 52 5.29 -17.68 -14.34
N ARG A 53 6.52 -17.40 -14.77
CA ARG A 53 6.84 -17.03 -16.16
C ARG A 53 6.50 -18.14 -17.15
N ALA A 54 6.76 -19.39 -16.81
CA ALA A 54 6.37 -20.54 -17.62
C ALA A 54 4.84 -20.71 -17.72
N LEU A 55 4.11 -20.36 -16.67
CA LEU A 55 2.65 -20.46 -16.61
C LEU A 55 1.93 -19.39 -17.45
N VAL A 56 2.33 -18.13 -17.31
CA VAL A 56 1.58 -16.99 -17.90
C VAL A 56 2.29 -16.35 -19.10
N GLY A 57 3.51 -16.78 -19.42
CA GLY A 57 4.37 -16.13 -20.40
C GLY A 57 4.95 -14.82 -19.87
N GLY A 58 5.91 -14.24 -20.60
CA GLY A 58 6.53 -12.95 -20.26
C GLY A 58 8.02 -12.91 -20.52
N THR A 59 8.58 -11.69 -20.50
CA THR A 59 10.02 -11.46 -20.71
C THR A 59 10.83 -12.02 -19.54
N PRO A 60 12.02 -12.60 -19.80
CA PRO A 60 12.94 -13.01 -18.73
C PRO A 60 13.30 -11.84 -17.80
N ILE A 61 13.36 -12.10 -16.51
CA ILE A 61 13.79 -11.14 -15.49
C ILE A 61 15.18 -11.58 -15.02
N PRO A 62 16.26 -10.92 -15.47
CA PRO A 62 17.62 -11.39 -15.23
C PRO A 62 17.97 -11.32 -13.74
N GLU A 63 18.53 -12.39 -13.21
CA GLU A 63 19.05 -12.44 -11.85
C GLU A 63 20.31 -11.55 -11.72
N VAL A 64 20.38 -10.79 -10.63
CA VAL A 64 21.49 -9.89 -10.30
C VAL A 64 21.95 -10.10 -8.87
N THR A 65 23.18 -9.67 -8.60
CA THR A 65 23.68 -9.55 -7.24
C THR A 65 23.26 -8.23 -6.63
N GLU A 66 23.23 -8.17 -5.29
CA GLU A 66 22.92 -6.94 -4.61
C GLU A 66 23.88 -5.83 -5.03
N ASP A 67 25.20 -5.97 -4.86
CA ASP A 67 26.17 -4.87 -5.07
C ASP A 67 26.46 -4.53 -6.55
N GLY A 68 25.74 -5.14 -7.49
CA GLY A 68 25.95 -4.92 -8.92
C GLY A 68 25.16 -3.74 -9.48
N ASP A 69 25.50 -3.36 -10.72
CA ASP A 69 24.65 -2.50 -11.54
C ASP A 69 23.45 -3.29 -12.06
N TRP A 70 22.26 -2.72 -11.93
CA TRP A 70 21.03 -3.40 -12.31
C TRP A 70 20.48 -2.86 -13.65
N PRO A 71 20.11 -3.75 -14.60
CA PRO A 71 19.32 -3.36 -15.76
C PRO A 71 17.96 -2.79 -15.34
N ALA A 72 17.20 -2.21 -16.26
CA ALA A 72 15.90 -1.60 -15.95
C ALA A 72 14.91 -2.60 -15.32
N LEU A 73 15.01 -3.89 -15.64
CA LEU A 73 14.26 -4.96 -14.99
C LEU A 73 15.23 -6.02 -14.50
N ALA A 74 15.21 -6.30 -13.20
CA ALA A 74 16.14 -7.21 -12.55
C ALA A 74 15.45 -8.05 -11.47
N PHE A 75 16.03 -9.22 -11.16
CA PHE A 75 15.60 -10.11 -10.09
C PHE A 75 16.72 -10.31 -9.06
N LEU A 76 16.40 -10.22 -7.78
CA LEU A 76 17.31 -10.49 -6.67
C LEU A 76 16.73 -11.60 -5.79
N GLN A 77 17.47 -12.69 -5.65
CA GLN A 77 17.09 -13.78 -4.75
C GLN A 77 17.04 -13.27 -3.30
N ALA A 78 15.91 -13.46 -2.62
CA ALA A 78 15.71 -13.00 -1.24
C ALA A 78 16.60 -13.76 -0.24
N GLY A 79 16.79 -15.07 -0.45
CA GLY A 79 17.64 -15.94 0.35
C GLY A 79 17.69 -17.36 -0.23
N PRO A 80 18.47 -18.29 0.34
CA PRO A 80 18.47 -19.68 -0.13
C PRO A 80 17.07 -20.29 0.03
N GLU A 81 16.65 -21.12 -0.92
CA GLU A 81 15.42 -21.92 -0.85
C GLU A 81 15.79 -23.35 -0.49
N GLY A 82 15.17 -23.92 0.56
CA GLY A 82 15.42 -25.28 0.99
C GLY A 82 14.55 -26.27 0.20
N ALA A 83 13.35 -26.54 0.69
CA ALA A 83 12.40 -27.40 0.01
C ALA A 83 11.61 -26.63 -1.07
N PRO A 84 11.17 -27.28 -2.17
CA PRO A 84 10.39 -26.61 -3.19
C PRO A 84 9.10 -25.98 -2.64
N ILE A 85 8.91 -24.69 -2.88
CA ILE A 85 7.68 -23.99 -2.49
C ILE A 85 6.63 -24.13 -3.61
N LEU A 86 5.59 -24.94 -3.37
CA LEU A 86 4.55 -25.18 -4.37
C LEU A 86 3.41 -24.14 -4.27
N PRO A 87 2.79 -23.73 -5.40
CA PRO A 87 1.63 -22.84 -5.37
C PRO A 87 0.50 -23.39 -4.51
N GLY A 88 -0.12 -22.53 -3.70
CA GLY A 88 -1.22 -22.84 -2.80
C GLY A 88 -0.84 -23.63 -1.54
N MET A 89 0.43 -24.03 -1.40
CA MET A 89 0.91 -24.84 -0.29
C MET A 89 1.68 -24.00 0.72
N LEU A 90 1.15 -23.94 1.94
CA LEU A 90 1.78 -23.21 3.03
C LEU A 90 3.08 -23.90 3.47
N THR A 91 4.18 -23.14 3.51
CA THR A 91 5.51 -23.63 3.91
C THR A 91 6.22 -22.63 4.82
N GLU A 92 7.14 -23.12 5.64
CA GLU A 92 8.04 -22.29 6.46
C GLU A 92 8.92 -21.42 5.56
N ASP A 93 9.54 -22.01 4.54
CA ASP A 93 10.38 -21.28 3.59
C ASP A 93 9.63 -20.18 2.83
N GLY A 94 8.34 -20.38 2.53
CA GLY A 94 7.51 -19.34 1.93
C GLY A 94 7.38 -18.10 2.81
N GLY A 95 7.13 -18.30 4.11
CA GLY A 95 7.12 -17.21 5.10
C GLY A 95 8.49 -16.56 5.27
N ARG A 96 9.55 -17.36 5.38
CA ARG A 96 10.93 -16.86 5.53
C ARG A 96 11.37 -16.01 4.35
N LEU A 97 11.16 -16.47 3.12
CA LEU A 97 11.54 -15.71 1.91
C LEU A 97 10.70 -14.44 1.75
N ALA A 98 9.42 -14.45 2.15
CA ALA A 98 8.58 -13.27 2.17
C ALA A 98 9.16 -12.19 3.12
N TYR A 99 9.57 -12.59 4.33
CA TYR A 99 10.23 -11.68 5.28
C TYR A 99 11.55 -11.14 4.73
N LEU A 100 12.44 -12.02 4.27
CA LEU A 100 13.76 -11.63 3.75
C LEU A 100 13.65 -10.66 2.56
N ALA A 101 12.65 -10.83 1.70
CA ALA A 101 12.40 -9.90 0.60
C ALA A 101 12.08 -8.49 1.10
N VAL A 102 11.23 -8.38 2.14
CA VAL A 102 10.86 -7.10 2.77
C VAL A 102 12.06 -6.48 3.48
N GLU A 103 12.77 -7.25 4.32
CA GLU A 103 13.97 -6.81 5.02
C GLU A 103 15.02 -6.25 4.04
N ARG A 104 15.27 -6.98 2.95
CA ARG A 104 16.23 -6.58 1.93
C ARG A 104 15.78 -5.32 1.18
N GLY A 105 14.48 -5.23 0.86
CA GLY A 105 13.89 -4.01 0.29
C GLY A 105 14.07 -2.80 1.19
N VAL A 106 13.82 -2.93 2.50
CA VAL A 106 14.03 -1.86 3.49
C VAL A 106 15.49 -1.44 3.52
N ARG A 107 16.42 -2.39 3.59
CA ARG A 107 17.86 -2.11 3.60
C ARG A 107 18.31 -1.35 2.35
N LEU A 108 17.86 -1.77 1.17
CA LEU A 108 18.18 -1.11 -0.09
C LEU A 108 17.61 0.30 -0.16
N ALA A 109 16.39 0.52 0.34
CA ALA A 109 15.76 1.83 0.39
C ALA A 109 16.49 2.78 1.35
N GLN A 110 16.85 2.30 2.55
CA GLN A 110 17.65 3.06 3.52
C GLN A 110 19.05 3.40 2.99
N ALA A 111 19.64 2.52 2.19
CA ALA A 111 20.90 2.77 1.48
C ALA A 111 20.75 3.66 0.23
N GLY A 112 19.54 4.14 -0.08
CA GLY A 112 19.25 5.01 -1.23
C GLY A 112 19.33 4.33 -2.60
N ARG A 113 19.47 3.01 -2.66
CA ARG A 113 19.65 2.22 -3.90
C ARG A 113 18.36 2.03 -4.70
N ILE A 114 17.22 2.14 -4.03
CA ILE A 114 15.88 2.10 -4.63
C ILE A 114 15.09 3.34 -4.20
N GLY A 115 14.09 3.72 -4.99
CA GLY A 115 13.20 4.86 -4.69
C GLY A 115 12.02 4.49 -3.79
N ALA A 116 11.51 3.26 -3.89
CA ALA A 116 10.36 2.79 -3.13
C ALA A 116 10.31 1.26 -3.06
N ILE A 117 9.48 0.76 -2.13
CA ILE A 117 9.14 -0.66 -1.98
C ILE A 117 7.67 -0.84 -2.39
N VAL A 118 7.41 -1.82 -3.25
CA VAL A 118 6.07 -2.25 -3.66
C VAL A 118 5.89 -3.68 -3.18
N THR A 119 4.95 -3.93 -2.28
CA THR A 119 4.81 -5.27 -1.68
C THR A 119 3.66 -6.05 -2.32
N ALA A 120 3.94 -7.25 -2.81
CA ALA A 120 2.93 -8.26 -3.09
C ALA A 120 2.45 -8.95 -1.78
N PRO A 121 1.36 -9.73 -1.80
CA PRO A 121 0.76 -10.28 -0.59
C PRO A 121 1.65 -11.35 0.07
N LEU A 122 1.63 -11.39 1.41
CA LEU A 122 2.25 -12.46 2.20
C LEU A 122 1.22 -13.18 3.08
N ASN A 123 1.54 -14.42 3.46
CA ASN A 123 0.69 -15.24 4.33
C ASN A 123 1.15 -15.13 5.79
N LYS A 124 0.24 -14.74 6.68
CA LYS A 124 0.54 -14.57 8.11
C LYS A 124 0.89 -15.87 8.82
N GLU A 125 0.22 -16.97 8.49
CA GLU A 125 0.50 -18.27 9.07
C GLU A 125 1.87 -18.78 8.61
N ALA A 126 2.23 -18.59 7.33
CA ALA A 126 3.56 -18.94 6.82
C ALA A 126 4.66 -18.16 7.53
N LEU A 127 4.51 -16.84 7.70
CA LEU A 127 5.43 -15.99 8.48
C LEU A 127 5.62 -16.51 9.91
N ASN A 128 4.51 -16.83 10.59
CA ASN A 128 4.56 -17.34 11.96
C ASN A 128 5.28 -18.69 12.05
N LYS A 129 5.08 -19.59 11.07
CA LYS A 129 5.82 -20.86 11.01
C LYS A 129 7.32 -20.66 10.84
N ALA A 130 7.72 -19.60 10.14
CA ALA A 130 9.11 -19.20 9.98
C ALA A 130 9.71 -18.44 11.17
N GLY A 131 8.98 -18.30 12.28
CA GLY A 131 9.44 -17.59 13.48
C GLY A 131 9.27 -16.07 13.43
N TYR A 132 8.59 -15.53 12.41
CA TYR A 132 8.35 -14.09 12.27
C TYR A 132 6.92 -13.74 12.73
N HIS A 133 6.81 -13.28 13.98
CA HIS A 133 5.53 -13.05 14.64
C HIS A 133 4.98 -11.63 14.41
N TYR A 134 4.60 -11.34 13.17
CA TYR A 134 4.00 -10.05 12.79
C TYR A 134 2.52 -10.17 12.45
N ALA A 135 1.74 -9.14 12.80
CA ALA A 135 0.33 -9.04 12.42
C ALA A 135 0.14 -8.74 10.92
N GLY A 136 1.16 -8.18 10.26
CA GLY A 136 1.17 -7.87 8.84
C GLY A 136 2.41 -7.07 8.42
N HIS A 137 2.39 -6.56 7.19
CA HIS A 137 3.46 -5.73 6.63
C HIS A 137 3.71 -4.45 7.44
N THR A 138 2.65 -3.82 7.94
CA THR A 138 2.75 -2.50 8.58
C THR A 138 3.62 -2.56 9.84
N GLU A 139 3.38 -3.55 10.70
CA GLU A 139 4.14 -3.76 11.94
C GLU A 139 5.58 -4.18 11.63
N MET A 140 5.76 -5.09 10.67
CA MET A 140 7.08 -5.53 10.21
C MET A 140 7.92 -4.36 9.68
N LEU A 141 7.35 -3.53 8.81
CA LEU A 141 8.03 -2.36 8.26
C LEU A 141 8.34 -1.31 9.34
N ALA A 142 7.43 -1.11 10.29
CA ALA A 142 7.65 -0.18 11.40
C ALA A 142 8.87 -0.60 12.24
N GLU A 143 9.00 -1.89 12.56
CA GLU A 143 10.15 -2.45 13.27
C GLU A 143 11.45 -2.32 12.46
N LEU A 144 11.44 -2.78 11.21
CA LEU A 144 12.61 -2.72 10.31
C LEU A 144 13.09 -1.30 10.03
N THR A 145 12.21 -0.30 10.16
CA THR A 145 12.53 1.11 9.93
C THR A 145 12.68 1.93 11.21
N GLY A 146 12.50 1.30 12.39
CA GLY A 146 12.65 1.96 13.68
C GLY A 146 11.60 3.02 14.00
N VAL A 147 10.43 3.01 13.35
CA VAL A 147 9.36 3.98 13.59
C VAL A 147 8.25 3.40 14.47
N LYS A 148 7.68 4.23 15.35
CA LYS A 148 6.64 3.81 16.30
C LYS A 148 5.21 4.03 15.80
N GLY A 149 5.03 4.55 14.60
CA GLY A 149 3.70 4.82 14.07
C GLY A 149 3.69 5.06 12.58
N SER A 150 2.67 4.55 11.93
CA SER A 150 2.37 4.74 10.52
C SER A 150 0.90 5.10 10.34
N VAL A 151 0.57 5.59 9.15
CA VAL A 151 -0.80 5.91 8.75
C VAL A 151 -1.10 5.16 7.46
N MET A 152 -2.21 4.44 7.45
CA MET A 152 -2.71 3.77 6.25
C MET A 152 -3.45 4.79 5.40
N LEU A 153 -3.06 4.91 4.14
CA LEU A 153 -3.82 5.57 3.09
C LEU A 153 -4.23 4.54 2.05
N LEU A 154 -5.53 4.43 1.82
CA LEU A 154 -6.09 3.59 0.75
C LEU A 154 -6.36 4.49 -0.46
N ALA A 155 -5.93 4.05 -1.64
CA ALA A 155 -6.05 4.82 -2.86
C ALA A 155 -6.68 4.01 -4.01
N HIS A 156 -7.58 4.64 -4.76
CA HIS A 156 -8.13 4.11 -6.01
C HIS A 156 -8.58 5.29 -6.89
N GLY A 157 -7.96 5.48 -8.07
CA GLY A 157 -8.21 6.66 -8.89
C GLY A 157 -7.97 7.95 -8.12
N ASN A 158 -8.97 8.84 -8.06
CA ASN A 158 -8.93 10.08 -7.28
C ASN A 158 -9.36 9.89 -5.80
N MET A 159 -9.81 8.70 -5.40
CA MET A 159 -10.16 8.41 -4.02
C MET A 159 -8.88 8.15 -3.22
N ARG A 160 -8.49 9.06 -2.34
CA ARG A 160 -7.37 8.89 -1.40
C ARG A 160 -7.89 9.06 0.01
N VAL A 161 -7.84 8.01 0.82
CA VAL A 161 -8.46 7.99 2.14
C VAL A 161 -7.47 7.51 3.20
N SER A 162 -7.04 8.40 4.08
CA SER A 162 -6.21 8.05 5.23
C SER A 162 -7.05 7.79 6.48
N HIS A 163 -6.53 6.96 7.39
CA HIS A 163 -7.31 6.47 8.53
C HIS A 163 -6.70 6.89 9.88
N VAL A 164 -7.51 7.55 10.71
CA VAL A 164 -7.16 7.88 12.10
C VAL A 164 -7.01 6.60 12.91
N THR A 165 -7.95 5.67 12.77
CA THR A 165 -7.90 4.34 13.39
C THR A 165 -8.05 3.25 12.34
N THR A 166 -7.36 2.13 12.53
CA THR A 166 -7.39 0.96 11.63
C THR A 166 -8.02 -0.23 12.35
N HIS A 167 -7.30 -1.34 12.55
CA HIS A 167 -7.85 -2.57 13.13
C HIS A 167 -8.03 -2.43 14.66
N CYS A 168 -9.22 -2.02 15.09
CA CYS A 168 -9.64 -2.02 16.49
C CYS A 168 -11.15 -2.28 16.60
N ALA A 169 -11.61 -2.67 17.79
CA ALA A 169 -13.05 -2.80 18.05
C ALA A 169 -13.74 -1.44 17.89
N LEU A 170 -14.97 -1.42 17.36
CA LEU A 170 -15.67 -0.16 17.08
C LEU A 170 -15.90 0.68 18.37
N GLU A 171 -16.12 0.03 19.50
CA GLU A 171 -16.25 0.66 20.83
C GLU A 171 -14.97 1.37 21.32
N ASP A 172 -13.80 1.00 20.78
CA ASP A 172 -12.53 1.64 21.09
C ASP A 172 -12.26 2.89 20.24
N VAL A 173 -12.91 3.01 19.08
CA VAL A 173 -12.64 4.09 18.10
C VAL A 173 -12.74 5.47 18.77
N PRO A 174 -13.80 5.82 19.51
CA PRO A 174 -13.91 7.17 20.08
C PRO A 174 -12.77 7.54 21.03
N LYS A 175 -12.20 6.55 21.75
CA LYS A 175 -11.08 6.77 22.68
C LYS A 175 -9.75 6.99 21.95
N ARG A 176 -9.61 6.44 20.75
CA ARG A 176 -8.39 6.50 19.93
C ARG A 176 -8.34 7.71 19.01
N VAL A 177 -9.48 8.34 18.74
CA VAL A 177 -9.60 9.61 18.01
C VAL A 177 -9.18 10.75 18.94
N THR A 178 -7.87 11.00 19.03
CA THR A 178 -7.29 12.08 19.84
C THR A 178 -6.77 13.22 18.96
N PRO A 179 -6.61 14.45 19.48
CA PRO A 179 -6.04 15.56 18.71
C PRO A 179 -4.67 15.23 18.11
N GLN A 180 -3.80 14.56 18.88
CA GLN A 180 -2.45 14.18 18.45
C GLN A 180 -2.50 13.17 17.30
N ARG A 181 -3.42 12.20 17.36
CA ARG A 181 -3.54 11.19 16.31
C ARG A 181 -4.12 11.78 15.03
N ILE A 182 -5.16 12.62 15.12
CA ILE A 182 -5.74 13.32 13.96
C ILE A 182 -4.66 14.20 13.31
N ARG A 183 -3.90 14.96 14.11
CA ARG A 183 -2.85 15.83 13.59
C ARG A 183 -1.75 15.04 12.86
N LEU A 184 -1.27 13.94 13.44
CA LEU A 184 -0.30 13.06 12.79
C LEU A 184 -0.81 12.56 11.43
N VAL A 185 -2.08 12.16 11.36
CA VAL A 185 -2.70 11.66 10.13
C VAL A 185 -2.82 12.78 9.08
N LEU A 186 -3.21 13.99 9.49
CA LEU A 186 -3.26 15.16 8.62
C LEU A 186 -1.89 15.51 8.05
N ASP A 187 -0.87 15.61 8.90
CA ASP A 187 0.49 15.98 8.49
C ASP A 187 1.06 14.98 7.48
N LEU A 188 0.91 13.67 7.77
CA LEU A 188 1.38 12.62 6.88
C LEU A 188 0.59 12.56 5.57
N THR A 189 -0.73 12.78 5.61
CA THR A 189 -1.56 12.83 4.41
C THR A 189 -1.18 14.03 3.54
N HIS A 190 -1.00 15.20 4.15
CA HIS A 190 -0.58 16.41 3.45
C HIS A 190 0.77 16.23 2.77
N GLN A 191 1.76 15.68 3.47
CA GLN A 191 3.06 15.39 2.88
C GLN A 191 2.92 14.39 1.72
N ALA A 192 2.13 13.34 1.87
CA ALA A 192 1.92 12.36 0.79
C ALA A 192 1.30 13.00 -0.46
N LEU A 193 0.35 13.93 -0.31
CA LEU A 193 -0.25 14.64 -1.44
C LEU A 193 0.76 15.57 -2.13
N ARG A 194 1.63 16.23 -1.35
CA ARG A 194 2.76 17.00 -1.89
C ARG A 194 3.73 16.12 -2.66
N ASP A 195 4.05 14.93 -2.13
CA ASP A 195 4.89 13.92 -2.79
C ASP A 195 4.21 13.33 -4.04
N LEU A 196 2.89 13.44 -4.17
CA LEU A 196 2.13 13.13 -5.39
C LEU A 196 2.06 14.30 -6.38
N GLY A 197 2.76 15.41 -6.10
CA GLY A 197 2.81 16.59 -6.96
C GLY A 197 1.65 17.58 -6.76
N ILE A 198 0.80 17.40 -5.75
CA ILE A 198 -0.32 18.31 -5.47
C ILE A 198 0.21 19.52 -4.69
N GLU A 199 0.36 20.66 -5.34
CA GLU A 199 0.99 21.83 -4.73
C GLU A 199 0.19 22.43 -3.56
N ARG A 200 -1.14 22.40 -3.61
CA ARG A 200 -1.97 22.97 -2.53
C ARG A 200 -3.00 21.96 -2.08
N PRO A 201 -2.59 20.91 -1.33
CA PRO A 201 -3.48 19.81 -0.98
C PRO A 201 -4.71 20.31 -0.22
N HIS A 202 -5.89 19.97 -0.70
CA HIS A 202 -7.16 20.20 -0.02
C HIS A 202 -7.64 18.91 0.64
N ILE A 203 -7.58 18.84 1.96
CA ILE A 203 -7.93 17.64 2.73
C ILE A 203 -9.27 17.85 3.44
N ALA A 204 -10.19 16.91 3.28
CA ALA A 204 -11.37 16.85 4.13
C ALA A 204 -11.15 15.91 5.32
N VAL A 205 -11.72 16.26 6.48
CA VAL A 205 -11.75 15.38 7.65
C VAL A 205 -13.18 14.95 7.87
N ALA A 206 -13.43 13.64 7.85
CA ALA A 206 -14.74 13.07 8.12
C ALA A 206 -15.11 13.28 9.59
N ALA A 207 -16.39 13.49 9.87
CA ALA A 207 -16.93 13.42 11.22
C ALA A 207 -16.78 12.00 11.78
N LEU A 208 -16.58 11.87 13.11
CA LEU A 208 -16.67 10.59 13.79
C LEU A 208 -18.12 10.14 13.91
N ASN A 209 -19.00 11.02 14.38
CA ASN A 209 -20.41 10.73 14.58
C ASN A 209 -21.23 11.01 13.31
N PRO A 210 -22.39 10.36 13.12
CA PRO A 210 -23.33 10.76 12.08
C PRO A 210 -23.65 12.25 12.21
N HIS A 211 -23.77 12.92 11.06
CA HIS A 211 -24.10 14.35 10.97
C HIS A 211 -23.16 15.26 11.78
N ALA A 212 -21.90 14.85 11.98
CA ALA A 212 -20.93 15.59 12.81
C ALA A 212 -21.41 15.85 14.25
N GLY A 213 -22.17 14.88 14.80
CA GLY A 213 -22.67 14.93 16.17
C GLY A 213 -23.96 15.73 16.34
N GLU A 214 -24.48 16.38 15.29
CA GLU A 214 -25.76 17.13 15.30
C GLU A 214 -25.86 18.09 16.50
N GLY A 215 -24.92 19.03 16.61
CA GLY A 215 -24.88 19.98 17.73
C GLY A 215 -24.59 19.34 19.11
N GLY A 216 -24.11 18.10 19.13
CA GLY A 216 -23.81 17.33 20.34
C GLY A 216 -24.87 16.29 20.69
N LEU A 217 -25.97 16.20 19.92
CA LEU A 217 -27.04 15.22 20.13
C LEU A 217 -26.59 13.77 19.94
N PHE A 218 -25.69 13.53 18.98
CA PHE A 218 -25.19 12.18 18.63
C PHE A 218 -23.78 11.89 19.15
N GLY A 219 -23.31 12.67 20.13
CA GLY A 219 -21.96 12.62 20.65
C GLY A 219 -21.22 13.94 20.44
N ARG A 220 -20.17 14.15 21.23
CA ARG A 220 -19.46 15.42 21.29
C ARG A 220 -18.02 15.36 20.79
N GLN A 221 -17.52 14.20 20.39
CA GLN A 221 -16.14 14.04 19.92
C GLN A 221 -15.83 14.96 18.74
N ASP A 222 -16.79 15.19 17.85
CA ASP A 222 -16.63 16.12 16.73
C ASP A 222 -16.43 17.56 17.18
N ILE A 223 -17.15 17.99 18.23
CA ILE A 223 -17.08 19.34 18.81
C ILE A 223 -15.84 19.50 19.69
N ASP A 224 -15.58 18.52 20.56
CA ASP A 224 -14.61 18.64 21.64
C ASP A 224 -13.19 18.23 21.18
N VAL A 225 -13.06 17.46 20.09
CA VAL A 225 -11.78 16.90 19.61
C VAL A 225 -11.51 17.20 18.14
N VAL A 226 -12.43 16.84 17.24
CA VAL A 226 -12.16 16.88 15.79
C VAL A 226 -12.10 18.31 15.27
N ALA A 227 -13.13 19.12 15.51
CA ALA A 227 -13.20 20.50 15.04
C ALA A 227 -12.05 21.38 15.57
N PRO A 228 -11.70 21.37 16.87
CA PRO A 228 -10.56 22.15 17.37
C PRO A 228 -9.22 21.72 16.76
N THR A 229 -9.06 20.43 16.43
CA THR A 229 -7.85 19.93 15.78
C THR A 229 -7.74 20.42 14.33
N ILE A 230 -8.87 20.47 13.62
CA ILE A 230 -8.95 21.02 12.25
C ILE A 230 -8.66 22.52 12.26
N GLU A 231 -9.29 23.27 13.17
CA GLU A 231 -9.05 24.71 13.32
C GLU A 231 -7.57 25.02 13.54
N LYS A 232 -6.90 24.22 14.39
CA LYS A 232 -5.45 24.35 14.59
C LYS A 232 -4.65 24.05 13.32
N ALA A 233 -4.99 22.99 12.58
CA ALA A 233 -4.31 22.67 11.33
C ALA A 233 -4.49 23.79 10.27
N VAL A 234 -5.67 24.40 10.21
CA VAL A 234 -5.96 25.56 9.35
C VAL A 234 -5.15 26.79 9.79
N ALA A 235 -5.08 27.05 11.10
CA ALA A 235 -4.25 28.13 11.64
C ALA A 235 -2.76 27.95 11.34
N ASP A 236 -2.29 26.70 11.25
CA ASP A 236 -0.93 26.34 10.83
C ASP A 236 -0.73 26.38 9.30
N GLY A 237 -1.74 26.82 8.53
CA GLY A 237 -1.66 27.08 7.10
C GLY A 237 -2.09 25.93 6.19
N MET A 238 -2.62 24.84 6.74
CA MET A 238 -3.13 23.73 5.93
C MET A 238 -4.50 24.06 5.34
N HIS A 239 -4.75 23.65 4.10
CA HIS A 239 -6.08 23.77 3.49
C HIS A 239 -6.94 22.55 3.85
N VAL A 240 -7.63 22.64 5.00
CA VAL A 240 -8.42 21.54 5.58
C VAL A 240 -9.88 21.95 5.75
N THR A 241 -10.81 21.05 5.46
CA THR A 241 -12.26 21.25 5.66
C THR A 241 -12.84 20.14 6.53
N GLY A 242 -13.64 20.50 7.54
CA GLY A 242 -14.41 19.55 8.33
C GLY A 242 -14.70 20.02 9.76
N PRO A 243 -15.26 19.15 10.62
CA PRO A 243 -15.66 17.78 10.29
C PRO A 243 -16.83 17.75 9.28
N VAL A 244 -16.73 16.89 8.26
CA VAL A 244 -17.78 16.72 7.24
C VAL A 244 -18.54 15.41 7.49
N PRO A 245 -19.88 15.37 7.47
CA PRO A 245 -20.63 14.12 7.64
C PRO A 245 -20.15 13.01 6.70
N GLY A 246 -19.93 11.81 7.25
CA GLY A 246 -19.30 10.69 6.55
C GLY A 246 -20.06 10.23 5.30
N ASP A 247 -21.38 10.31 5.30
CA ASP A 247 -22.25 10.01 4.16
C ASP A 247 -22.11 11.01 3.00
N THR A 248 -21.68 12.25 3.27
CA THR A 248 -21.52 13.29 2.24
C THR A 248 -20.07 13.48 1.80
N VAL A 249 -19.09 13.25 2.69
CA VAL A 249 -17.68 13.56 2.43
C VAL A 249 -17.11 12.74 1.26
N PHE A 250 -17.48 11.47 1.14
CA PHE A 250 -16.96 10.60 0.07
C PHE A 250 -17.62 10.87 -1.28
N VAL A 251 -18.86 11.36 -1.31
CA VAL A 251 -19.50 11.86 -2.54
C VAL A 251 -18.75 13.08 -3.06
N LYS A 252 -18.36 14.00 -2.17
CA LYS A 252 -17.56 15.19 -2.50
C LYS A 252 -16.14 14.83 -2.93
N LEU A 253 -15.50 13.87 -2.27
CA LEU A 253 -14.19 13.34 -2.67
C LEU A 253 -14.25 12.78 -4.10
N ARG A 254 -15.22 11.92 -4.38
CA ARG A 254 -15.41 11.34 -5.73
C ARG A 254 -15.62 12.44 -6.79
N ALA A 255 -16.33 13.50 -6.43
CA ALA A 255 -16.56 14.67 -7.29
C ALA A 255 -15.34 15.60 -7.44
N GLY A 256 -14.20 15.28 -6.81
CA GLY A 256 -12.97 16.07 -6.93
C GLY A 256 -12.96 17.38 -6.12
N GLN A 257 -13.84 17.52 -5.12
CA GLN A 257 -13.82 18.69 -4.24
C GLN A 257 -12.69 18.65 -3.21
N PHE A 258 -12.09 17.48 -3.00
CA PHE A 258 -10.97 17.26 -2.09
C PHE A 258 -9.94 16.36 -2.75
N ASP A 259 -8.67 16.52 -2.39
CA ASP A 259 -7.57 15.68 -2.88
C ASP A 259 -7.42 14.39 -2.04
N ALA A 260 -7.86 14.43 -0.79
CA ALA A 260 -7.97 13.28 0.12
C ALA A 260 -9.01 13.50 1.21
N VAL A 261 -9.43 12.40 1.84
CA VAL A 261 -10.24 12.39 3.06
C VAL A 261 -9.50 11.68 4.19
N VAL A 262 -9.52 12.27 5.38
CA VAL A 262 -9.15 11.62 6.63
C VAL A 262 -10.40 10.99 7.24
N ALA A 263 -10.49 9.66 7.18
CA ALA A 263 -11.54 8.86 7.82
C ALA A 263 -11.18 8.57 9.29
N MET A 264 -12.17 8.60 10.18
CA MET A 264 -12.00 8.39 11.61
C MET A 264 -11.75 6.92 11.97
N TYR A 265 -12.31 5.99 11.20
CA TYR A 265 -12.16 4.55 11.40
C TYR A 265 -12.15 3.75 10.11
N HIS A 266 -11.69 2.51 10.21
CA HIS A 266 -11.45 1.59 9.09
C HIS A 266 -12.63 1.54 8.11
N ASP A 267 -13.81 1.09 8.55
CA ASP A 267 -14.94 0.87 7.67
C ASP A 267 -15.50 2.17 7.08
N GLN A 268 -15.35 3.31 7.76
CA GLN A 268 -15.75 4.61 7.22
C GLN A 268 -15.05 4.93 5.90
N GLY A 269 -13.75 4.62 5.82
CA GLY A 269 -12.94 4.88 4.63
C GLY A 269 -12.83 3.70 3.67
N HIS A 270 -12.83 2.46 4.17
CA HIS A 270 -12.68 1.28 3.33
C HIS A 270 -13.91 1.01 2.46
N ILE A 271 -15.12 1.13 3.03
CA ILE A 271 -16.37 0.88 2.30
C ILE A 271 -16.45 1.73 1.01
N PRO A 272 -16.33 3.07 1.05
CA PRO A 272 -16.48 3.88 -0.17
C PRO A 272 -15.40 3.61 -1.21
N VAL A 273 -14.14 3.35 -0.79
CA VAL A 273 -13.06 3.06 -1.72
C VAL A 273 -13.25 1.69 -2.37
N LYS A 274 -13.56 0.65 -1.59
CA LYS A 274 -13.76 -0.71 -2.13
C LYS A 274 -14.99 -0.82 -3.01
N LEU A 275 -16.07 -0.10 -2.67
CA LEU A 275 -17.28 -0.06 -3.51
C LEU A 275 -16.99 0.49 -4.92
N LEU A 276 -16.00 1.39 -5.07
CA LEU A 276 -15.61 1.96 -6.35
C LEU A 276 -14.50 1.15 -7.04
N GLY A 277 -13.55 0.62 -6.27
CA GLY A 277 -12.40 -0.10 -6.83
C GLY A 277 -12.66 -1.57 -7.13
N PHE A 278 -13.64 -2.19 -6.49
CA PHE A 278 -13.90 -3.62 -6.65
C PHE A 278 -15.15 -3.85 -7.50
N HIS A 279 -15.05 -4.76 -8.47
CA HIS A 279 -16.17 -5.19 -9.30
C HIS A 279 -16.45 -6.67 -9.07
N VAL A 280 -17.69 -6.98 -8.73
CA VAL A 280 -18.23 -8.34 -8.70
C VAL A 280 -19.29 -8.45 -9.78
N ASP A 281 -19.12 -9.40 -10.70
CA ASP A 281 -20.13 -9.71 -11.71
C ASP A 281 -21.44 -10.11 -11.00
N PRO A 282 -22.53 -9.35 -11.14
CA PRO A 282 -23.80 -9.66 -10.48
C PRO A 282 -24.43 -10.97 -10.97
N THR A 283 -24.02 -11.46 -12.15
CA THR A 283 -24.52 -12.71 -12.74
C THR A 283 -23.78 -13.93 -12.21
N THR A 284 -22.44 -13.84 -12.12
CA THR A 284 -21.60 -15.00 -11.77
C THR A 284 -21.08 -14.99 -10.34
N GLY A 285 -21.16 -13.85 -9.65
CA GLY A 285 -20.59 -13.64 -8.32
C GLY A 285 -19.06 -13.61 -8.29
N LYS A 286 -18.42 -13.55 -9.47
CA LYS A 286 -16.95 -13.53 -9.58
C LYS A 286 -16.41 -12.11 -9.45
N TRP A 287 -15.25 -11.99 -8.83
CA TRP A 287 -14.52 -10.74 -8.72
C TRP A 287 -13.75 -10.51 -10.03
N ASP A 288 -14.13 -9.48 -10.80
CA ASP A 288 -13.52 -9.20 -12.12
C ASP A 288 -12.48 -8.07 -12.05
N ALA A 289 -12.58 -7.22 -11.03
CA ALA A 289 -11.61 -6.19 -10.74
C ALA A 289 -11.40 -6.10 -9.24
N LEU A 290 -10.15 -6.25 -8.83
CA LEU A 290 -9.66 -5.92 -7.49
C LEU A 290 -8.66 -4.79 -7.70
N SER A 291 -9.11 -3.55 -7.61
CA SER A 291 -8.30 -2.35 -7.80
C SER A 291 -8.28 -1.54 -6.51
N GLY A 292 -7.12 -0.96 -6.19
CA GLY A 292 -6.86 -0.36 -4.89
C GLY A 292 -5.43 -0.59 -4.44
N VAL A 293 -4.86 0.46 -3.85
CA VAL A 293 -3.47 0.51 -3.36
C VAL A 293 -3.48 0.89 -1.89
N ASN A 294 -2.75 0.13 -1.08
CA ASN A 294 -2.46 0.49 0.29
C ASN A 294 -1.09 1.18 0.36
N ILE A 295 -1.07 2.42 0.83
CA ILE A 295 0.14 3.24 1.01
C ILE A 295 0.38 3.41 2.50
N THR A 296 1.61 3.12 2.94
CA THR A 296 1.99 3.25 4.35
C THR A 296 2.76 4.55 4.56
N LEU A 297 2.10 5.54 5.12
CA LEU A 297 2.66 6.86 5.40
C LEU A 297 3.40 6.87 6.74
N GLY A 298 4.39 7.76 6.86
CA GLY A 298 5.20 7.95 8.07
C GLY A 298 6.44 7.05 8.15
N LEU A 299 6.65 6.17 7.17
CA LEU A 299 7.89 5.43 7.04
C LEU A 299 9.00 6.32 6.44
N PRO A 300 10.28 6.10 6.82
CA PRO A 300 11.41 6.79 6.20
C PRO A 300 11.63 6.35 4.75
N VAL A 301 10.99 5.26 4.33
CA VAL A 301 10.99 4.72 2.96
C VAL A 301 9.59 4.84 2.36
N ILE A 302 9.47 4.95 1.04
CA ILE A 302 8.15 4.88 0.37
C ILE A 302 7.73 3.42 0.31
N ARG A 303 6.49 3.12 0.72
CA ARG A 303 5.90 1.80 0.55
C ARG A 303 4.47 1.84 0.04
N THR A 304 4.24 1.14 -1.06
CA THR A 304 2.91 0.83 -1.60
C THR A 304 2.68 -0.68 -1.59
N SER A 305 1.42 -1.10 -1.74
CA SER A 305 1.02 -2.49 -1.68
C SER A 305 -0.27 -2.70 -2.41
N VAL A 306 -0.44 -3.92 -2.92
CA VAL A 306 -1.75 -4.40 -3.33
C VAL A 306 -2.71 -4.48 -2.13
N ASP A 307 -4.01 -4.44 -2.41
CA ASP A 307 -5.08 -4.48 -1.39
C ASP A 307 -5.80 -5.85 -1.29
N HIS A 308 -5.19 -6.91 -1.84
CA HIS A 308 -5.70 -8.29 -1.77
C HIS A 308 -4.71 -9.22 -1.06
N GLY A 309 -5.19 -10.40 -0.65
CA GLY A 309 -4.40 -11.44 -0.01
C GLY A 309 -3.59 -12.30 -0.99
N THR A 310 -2.97 -13.36 -0.47
CA THR A 310 -2.14 -14.31 -1.26
C THR A 310 -2.93 -15.22 -2.19
N ALA A 311 -4.24 -15.35 -1.98
CA ALA A 311 -5.18 -16.11 -2.81
C ALA A 311 -4.63 -17.50 -3.19
N PHE A 312 -4.25 -18.29 -2.17
CA PHE A 312 -3.66 -19.63 -2.33
C PHE A 312 -4.55 -20.58 -3.14
N ASP A 313 -5.87 -20.39 -3.07
CA ASP A 313 -6.86 -21.14 -3.82
C ASP A 313 -6.78 -20.95 -5.33
N ILE A 314 -6.17 -19.85 -5.81
CA ILE A 314 -5.96 -19.58 -7.25
C ILE A 314 -4.48 -19.48 -7.65
N ALA A 315 -3.55 -19.63 -6.70
CA ALA A 315 -2.12 -19.60 -6.97
C ALA A 315 -1.73 -20.68 -7.98
N GLY A 316 -0.97 -20.31 -9.01
CA GLY A 316 -0.52 -21.22 -10.06
C GLY A 316 -1.58 -21.57 -11.11
N LYS A 317 -2.72 -20.87 -11.15
CA LYS A 317 -3.78 -21.07 -12.16
C LYS A 317 -3.72 -20.10 -13.33
N GLY A 318 -2.93 -19.03 -13.27
CA GLY A 318 -2.79 -18.07 -14.36
C GLY A 318 -3.93 -17.05 -14.43
N ILE A 319 -4.81 -17.00 -13.43
CA ILE A 319 -6.03 -16.19 -13.44
C ILE A 319 -5.99 -14.98 -12.50
N ALA A 320 -4.93 -14.80 -11.71
CA ALA A 320 -4.81 -13.64 -10.82
C ALA A 320 -4.61 -12.35 -11.62
N SER A 321 -5.25 -11.26 -11.19
CA SER A 321 -5.11 -9.95 -11.85
C SER A 321 -3.94 -9.16 -11.28
N GLU A 322 -3.13 -8.59 -12.16
CA GLU A 322 -1.98 -7.74 -11.87
C GLU A 322 -2.32 -6.27 -11.68
N ARG A 323 -3.57 -5.86 -11.90
CA ARG A 323 -3.98 -4.44 -11.93
C ARG A 323 -3.64 -3.68 -10.65
N SER A 324 -3.97 -4.25 -9.48
CA SER A 324 -3.63 -3.64 -8.18
C SER A 324 -2.11 -3.49 -8.00
N LEU A 325 -1.30 -4.42 -8.52
CA LEU A 325 0.16 -4.30 -8.46
C LEU A 325 0.68 -3.21 -9.40
N ILE A 326 0.15 -3.10 -10.61
CA ILE A 326 0.47 -2.01 -11.55
C ILE A 326 0.15 -0.65 -10.91
N GLU A 327 -1.04 -0.49 -10.35
CA GLU A 327 -1.43 0.75 -9.65
C GLU A 327 -0.50 1.05 -8.47
N ALA A 328 -0.09 0.02 -7.72
CA ALA A 328 0.85 0.18 -6.61
C ALA A 328 2.24 0.63 -7.09
N ILE A 329 2.69 0.13 -8.25
CA ILE A 329 3.93 0.59 -8.91
C ILE A 329 3.81 2.04 -9.35
N GLU A 330 2.70 2.43 -9.98
CA GLU A 330 2.46 3.81 -10.44
C GLU A 330 2.41 4.81 -9.27
N TYR A 331 1.74 4.46 -8.17
CA TYR A 331 1.75 5.27 -6.96
C TYR A 331 3.16 5.38 -6.35
N ALA A 332 3.93 4.29 -6.33
CA ALA A 332 5.29 4.31 -5.81
C ALA A 332 6.22 5.19 -6.67
N GLU A 333 6.07 5.13 -7.99
CA GLU A 333 6.79 5.99 -8.93
C GLU A 333 6.47 7.46 -8.71
N ALA A 334 5.18 7.81 -8.66
CA ALA A 334 4.73 9.18 -8.45
C ALA A 334 5.25 9.76 -7.12
N LEU A 335 5.12 8.99 -6.03
CA LEU A 335 5.65 9.38 -4.71
C LEU A 335 7.17 9.55 -4.73
N ALA A 336 7.89 8.67 -5.44
CA ALA A 336 9.35 8.72 -5.51
C ALA A 336 9.87 9.89 -6.37
N ALA A 337 9.10 10.34 -7.36
CA ALA A 337 9.49 11.40 -8.28
C ALA A 337 9.62 12.78 -7.60
N HIS A 338 8.77 13.08 -6.61
CA HIS A 338 8.73 14.39 -5.95
C HIS A 338 9.32 14.40 -4.54
N ARG A 339 9.65 13.22 -3.98
CA ARG A 339 10.32 13.15 -2.68
C ARG A 339 11.77 13.58 -2.83
N THR A 340 12.05 14.84 -2.49
CA THR A 340 13.42 15.33 -2.34
C THR A 340 14.02 14.59 -1.15
N GLN A 341 15.04 13.77 -1.37
CA GLN A 341 15.72 13.12 -0.24
C GLN A 341 16.42 14.20 0.59
N ALA A 342 16.11 14.22 1.89
CA ALA A 342 16.82 15.02 2.89
C ALA A 342 18.25 14.52 3.05
#